data_AF-A0A3M1C1G6-F1
#
_entry.id   AF-A0A3M1C1G6-F1
#
_cell.length_a   1.000
_cell.length_b   1.000
_cell.length_c   1.000
_cell.angle_alpha   90.00
_cell.angle_beta   90.00
_cell.angle_gamma   90.00
#
_symmetry.space_group_name_H-M   'P 1'
#
loop_
_entity.id
_entity.type
_entity.pdbx_description
1 polymer ?
#
loop_
_entity_poly.entity_id
_entity_poly.type
_entity_poly.pdbx_seq_one_letter_code
_entity_poly.pdbx_strand_id
1 'polypeptide(L)'
;MKEMSEHLEVCPRCGATGTDFLNIESGMRLALQSTEDGEALPSKVCGSCYSELAGKVSKGMKLRLEEQAKARNRQIMWKSRVNLIKQARQLMQQKSYSEAAVSYEKYIRVLEIAHDVEKGQLSPEVFNKSIRSKELTVVATAYWDLMRIYDTSSNYRDRMKTAATKLAQFLPYSPIFPDVVRRAESFLKTAKNPDIVKMFLKMCRKNRPRCFVATSVFKAPCSEEIFYLRLFRDKFLKKYMWGRRIICFYYQRSPQWVFFLEKKPVLKKIIKGCLLFFVGCLKCYFKRPDRSPLGHSHKINGVNIYK
;
A
#
# COMPACT_ATOMS: atom_id res chain seq x y z
N MET A 1 11.16 -31.01 61.46
CA MET A 1 12.04 -31.22 60.30
C MET A 1 11.30 -32.09 59.31
N LYS A 2 10.84 -31.54 58.18
CA LYS A 2 10.26 -32.35 57.09
C LYS A 2 11.40 -32.76 56.18
N GLU A 3 11.65 -34.07 56.08
CA GLU A 3 12.54 -34.65 55.08
C GLU A 3 12.07 -34.23 53.69
N MET A 4 12.96 -33.57 52.96
CA MET A 4 12.73 -33.14 51.59
C MET A 4 13.20 -34.30 50.70
N SER A 5 12.27 -35.20 50.35
CA SER A 5 12.54 -36.29 49.43
C SER A 5 12.87 -35.72 48.04
N GLU A 6 14.13 -35.72 47.66
CA GLU A 6 14.58 -35.45 46.28
C GLU A 6 13.97 -36.50 45.35
N HIS A 7 12.91 -36.13 44.64
CA HIS A 7 12.36 -36.95 43.56
C HIS A 7 13.36 -36.93 42.40
N LEU A 8 14.14 -38.01 42.28
CA LEU A 8 14.99 -38.24 41.10
C LEU A 8 14.10 -38.58 39.89
N GLU A 9 14.10 -37.71 38.89
CA GLU A 9 13.44 -37.93 37.60
C GLU A 9 14.41 -38.66 36.64
N VAL A 10 13.86 -39.40 35.67
CA VAL A 10 14.63 -40.18 34.68
C VAL A 10 14.58 -39.51 33.32
N CYS A 11 15.73 -39.40 32.66
CA CYS A 11 15.81 -38.82 31.33
C CYS A 11 15.08 -39.70 30.29
N PRO A 12 14.09 -39.17 29.56
CA PRO A 12 13.32 -39.95 28.58
C PRO A 12 14.12 -40.33 27.32
N ARG A 13 15.33 -39.79 27.14
CA ARG A 13 16.19 -40.07 25.98
C ARG A 13 17.29 -41.10 26.28
N CYS A 14 17.98 -40.97 27.41
CA CYS A 14 19.13 -41.83 27.75
C CYS A 14 18.95 -42.66 29.02
N GLY A 15 17.85 -42.49 29.76
CA GLY A 15 17.59 -43.22 31.00
C GLY A 15 18.38 -42.74 32.23
N ALA A 16 19.17 -41.66 32.14
CA ALA A 16 19.92 -41.15 33.28
C ALA A 16 19.01 -40.51 34.34
N THR A 17 19.22 -40.83 35.62
CA THR A 17 18.56 -40.21 36.77
C THR A 17 19.23 -38.90 37.16
N GLY A 18 18.43 -37.87 37.45
CA GLY A 18 18.96 -36.60 37.94
C GLY A 18 17.87 -35.72 38.54
N THR A 19 18.28 -34.53 38.99
CA THR A 19 17.38 -33.50 39.53
C THR A 19 17.18 -32.34 38.56
N ASP A 20 18.13 -32.11 37.65
CA ASP A 20 18.14 -30.99 36.70
C ASP A 20 17.88 -31.45 35.25
N PHE A 21 16.67 -31.13 34.76
CA PHE A 21 16.23 -31.38 33.38
C PHE A 21 16.03 -30.08 32.60
N LEU A 22 16.54 -30.05 31.37
CA LEU A 22 16.43 -28.93 30.45
C LEU A 22 15.28 -29.14 29.47
N ASN A 23 14.48 -28.10 29.26
CA ASN A 23 13.44 -28.08 28.24
C ASN A 23 14.06 -27.98 26.84
N ILE A 24 13.63 -28.84 25.92
CA ILE A 24 13.95 -28.67 24.50
C ILE A 24 12.92 -27.72 23.90
N GLU A 25 13.38 -26.57 23.42
CA GLU A 25 12.52 -25.59 22.76
C GLU A 25 11.80 -26.19 21.54
N SER A 26 10.57 -25.74 21.29
CA SER A 26 9.76 -26.21 20.16
C SER A 26 10.47 -26.01 18.81
N GLY A 27 11.27 -24.94 18.66
CA GLY A 27 12.10 -24.72 17.47
C GLY A 27 13.20 -25.76 17.27
N MET A 28 13.82 -26.23 18.37
CA MET A 28 14.87 -27.24 18.34
C MET A 28 14.32 -28.65 18.09
N ARG A 29 13.14 -28.97 18.64
CA ARG A 29 12.42 -30.22 18.31
C ARG A 29 12.05 -30.31 16.84
N LEU A 30 11.49 -29.24 16.28
CA LEU A 30 11.20 -29.17 14.83
C LEU A 30 12.45 -29.29 13.97
N ALA A 31 13.59 -28.75 14.43
CA ALA A 31 14.86 -28.83 13.71
C ALA A 31 15.37 -30.27 13.59
N LEU A 32 15.28 -31.03 14.68
CA LEU A 32 15.85 -32.38 14.80
C LEU A 32 14.91 -33.49 14.29
N GLN A 33 13.58 -33.26 14.29
CA GLN A 33 12.58 -34.15 13.67
C GLN A 33 12.74 -34.28 12.14
N SER A 34 13.45 -33.35 11.49
CA SER A 34 13.73 -33.41 10.05
C SER A 34 14.95 -34.26 9.70
N THR A 35 15.73 -34.67 10.71
CA THR A 35 17.02 -35.37 10.55
C THR A 35 17.07 -36.76 11.18
N GLU A 36 16.24 -37.03 12.19
CA GLU A 36 16.11 -38.35 12.83
C GLU A 36 14.76 -38.97 12.40
N ASP A 37 14.74 -40.26 12.08
CA ASP A 37 13.64 -41.03 11.47
C ASP A 37 12.32 -40.99 12.25
N GLY A 38 11.58 -39.88 12.19
CA GLY A 38 10.18 -39.78 12.60
C GLY A 38 9.88 -39.94 14.10
N GLU A 39 10.89 -40.14 14.95
CA GLU A 39 10.70 -40.31 16.39
C GLU A 39 10.38 -38.99 17.09
N ALA A 40 9.31 -38.97 17.89
CA ALA A 40 8.87 -37.78 18.61
C ALA A 40 9.83 -37.45 19.75
N LEU A 41 10.68 -36.43 19.55
CA LEU A 41 11.60 -35.95 20.58
C LEU A 41 10.87 -35.50 21.86
N PRO A 42 11.32 -35.94 23.05
CA PRO A 42 10.71 -35.58 24.33
C PRO A 42 10.84 -34.07 24.62
N SER A 43 9.97 -33.54 25.48
CA SER A 43 9.93 -32.11 25.82
C SER A 43 11.07 -31.68 26.76
N LYS A 44 11.63 -32.61 27.54
CA LYS A 44 12.72 -32.40 28.51
C LYS A 44 13.76 -33.50 28.42
N VAL A 45 15.04 -33.16 28.59
CA VAL A 45 16.17 -34.11 28.65
C VAL A 45 17.22 -33.62 29.65
N CYS A 46 18.15 -34.51 30.05
CA CYS A 46 19.29 -34.12 30.90
C CYS A 46 20.29 -33.21 30.15
N GLY A 47 21.18 -32.54 30.89
CA GLY A 47 22.13 -31.57 30.34
C GLY A 47 23.08 -32.11 29.26
N SER A 48 23.50 -33.37 29.37
CA SER A 48 24.37 -34.04 28.38
C SER A 48 23.63 -34.28 27.06
N CYS A 49 22.43 -34.86 27.13
CA CYS A 49 21.56 -35.06 25.96
C CYS A 49 21.20 -33.73 25.29
N TYR A 50 20.92 -32.70 26.08
CA TYR A 50 20.63 -31.37 25.54
C TYR A 50 21.81 -30.82 24.72
N SER A 51 23.03 -30.92 25.26
CA SER A 51 24.25 -30.41 24.60
C SER A 51 24.55 -31.16 23.30
N GLU A 52 24.34 -32.48 23.29
CA GLU A 52 24.52 -33.31 22.10
C GLU A 52 23.49 -32.97 21.01
N LEU A 53 22.21 -32.87 21.38
CA LEU A 53 21.14 -32.45 20.47
C LEU A 53 21.38 -31.02 19.96
N ALA A 54 21.88 -30.11 20.80
CA ALA A 54 22.20 -28.74 20.43
C ALA A 54 23.37 -28.66 19.45
N GLY A 55 24.34 -29.56 19.58
CA GLY A 55 25.47 -29.74 18.66
C GLY A 55 25.05 -30.30 17.29
N LYS A 56 24.02 -31.17 17.25
CA LYS A 56 23.46 -31.71 15.99
C LYS A 56 22.70 -30.67 15.16
N VAL A 57 22.21 -29.57 15.75
CA VAL A 57 21.58 -28.47 15.00
C VAL A 57 22.65 -27.68 14.24
N SER A 58 22.89 -28.07 12.98
CA SER A 58 23.88 -27.42 12.13
C SER A 58 23.67 -25.91 12.03
N LYS A 59 24.77 -25.14 11.94
CA LYS A 59 24.73 -23.69 11.72
C LYS A 59 23.85 -23.31 10.52
N GLY A 60 23.85 -24.14 9.47
CA GLY A 60 22.99 -23.98 8.29
C GLY A 60 21.49 -24.17 8.58
N MET A 61 21.12 -25.08 9.48
CA MET A 61 19.73 -25.26 9.91
C MET A 61 19.22 -24.07 10.74
N LYS A 62 20.06 -23.53 11.66
CA LYS A 62 19.72 -22.32 12.42
C LYS A 62 19.42 -21.14 11.50
N LEU A 63 20.28 -20.92 10.50
CA LEU A 63 20.07 -19.86 9.49
C LEU A 63 18.77 -20.05 8.69
N ARG A 64 18.44 -21.28 8.27
CA ARG A 64 17.18 -21.57 7.56
C ARG A 64 15.95 -21.33 8.43
N LEU A 65 15.99 -21.73 9.71
CA LEU A 65 14.88 -21.49 10.64
C LEU A 65 14.67 -20.00 10.90
N GLU A 66 15.74 -19.23 11.06
CA GLU A 66 15.67 -17.78 11.17
C GLU A 66 15.09 -17.13 9.90
N GLU A 67 15.51 -17.58 8.73
CA GLU A 67 15.00 -17.08 7.45
C GLU A 67 13.51 -17.41 7.25
N GLN A 68 13.09 -18.63 7.60
CA GLN A 68 11.68 -19.04 7.61
C GLN A 68 10.86 -18.26 8.65
N ALA A 69 11.40 -18.00 9.84
CA ALA A 69 10.74 -17.17 10.85
C ALA A 69 10.57 -15.73 10.34
N LYS A 70 11.61 -15.14 9.73
CA LYS A 70 11.53 -13.81 9.08
C LYS A 70 10.50 -13.81 7.96
N ALA A 71 10.44 -14.85 7.13
CA ALA A 71 9.44 -14.98 6.06
C ALA A 71 8.01 -15.09 6.61
N ARG A 72 7.78 -15.93 7.64
CA ARG A 72 6.48 -16.05 8.32
C ARG A 72 6.03 -14.74 8.95
N ASN A 73 6.94 -14.06 9.66
CA ASN A 73 6.66 -12.76 10.27
C ASN A 73 6.27 -11.71 9.21
N ARG A 74 6.97 -11.68 8.07
CA ARG A 74 6.60 -10.81 6.92
C ARG A 74 5.18 -11.10 6.40
N GLN A 75 4.80 -12.38 6.26
CA GLN A 75 3.45 -12.74 5.82
C GLN A 75 2.37 -12.36 6.82
N ILE A 76 2.61 -12.54 8.13
CA ILE A 76 1.68 -12.14 9.19
C ILE A 76 1.45 -10.62 9.15
N MET A 77 2.52 -9.84 9.06
CA MET A 77 2.44 -8.38 8.93
C MET A 77 1.70 -7.97 7.65
N TRP A 78 1.99 -8.61 6.52
CA TRP A 78 1.26 -8.36 5.28
C TRP A 78 -0.24 -8.58 5.42
N LYS A 79 -0.67 -9.67 6.08
CA LYS A 79 -2.09 -9.95 6.32
C LYS A 79 -2.75 -8.91 7.23
N SER A 80 -2.04 -8.39 8.24
CA SER A 80 -2.57 -7.40 9.19
C SER A 80 -2.75 -6.00 8.59
N ARG A 81 -2.09 -5.68 7.46
CA ARG A 81 -2.13 -4.34 6.83
C ARG A 81 -3.55 -3.80 6.58
N VAL A 82 -4.48 -4.67 6.20
CA VAL A 82 -5.87 -4.27 5.89
C VAL A 82 -6.59 -3.85 7.18
N ASN A 83 -6.31 -4.52 8.30
CA ASN A 83 -6.88 -4.17 9.59
C ASN A 83 -6.35 -2.81 10.08
N LEU A 84 -5.07 -2.50 9.84
CA LEU A 84 -4.51 -1.18 10.17
C LEU A 84 -5.24 -0.04 9.45
N ILE A 85 -5.57 -0.20 8.16
CA ILE A 85 -6.35 0.80 7.42
C ILE A 85 -7.79 0.91 7.95
N LYS A 86 -8.43 -0.22 8.26
CA LYS A 86 -9.78 -0.22 8.83
C LYS A 86 -9.80 0.51 10.18
N GLN A 87 -8.85 0.19 11.05
CA GLN A 87 -8.68 0.82 12.35
C GLN A 87 -8.41 2.32 12.21
N ALA A 88 -7.49 2.73 11.34
CA ALA A 88 -7.19 4.14 11.10
C ALA A 88 -8.44 4.93 10.67
N ARG A 89 -9.28 4.35 9.78
CA ARG A 89 -10.52 4.98 9.33
C ARG A 89 -11.59 5.07 10.41
N GLN A 90 -11.69 4.06 11.28
CA GLN A 90 -12.57 4.09 12.44
C GLN A 90 -12.15 5.20 13.42
N LEU A 91 -10.85 5.30 13.70
CA LEU A 91 -10.29 6.36 14.55
C LEU A 91 -10.52 7.76 13.95
N MET A 92 -10.45 7.90 12.63
CA MET A 92 -10.82 9.14 11.94
C MET A 92 -12.29 9.55 12.17
N GLN A 93 -13.22 8.59 12.22
CA GLN A 93 -14.64 8.87 12.49
C GLN A 93 -14.87 9.27 13.94
N GLN A 94 -14.14 8.63 14.85
CA GLN A 94 -14.12 8.95 16.28
C GLN A 94 -13.36 10.25 16.58
N LYS A 95 -12.79 10.92 15.57
CA LYS A 95 -11.96 12.13 15.70
C LYS A 95 -10.67 11.93 16.52
N SER A 96 -10.25 10.68 16.74
CA SER A 96 -8.97 10.33 17.38
C SER A 96 -7.84 10.41 16.34
N TYR A 97 -7.46 11.64 15.97
CA TYR A 97 -6.57 11.88 14.83
C TYR A 97 -5.12 11.43 15.07
N SER A 98 -4.61 11.55 16.30
CA SER A 98 -3.25 11.12 16.66
C SER A 98 -3.09 9.62 16.50
N GLU A 99 -4.02 8.83 17.04
CA GLU A 99 -4.02 7.37 16.94
C GLU A 99 -4.28 6.90 15.49
N ALA A 100 -5.15 7.61 14.76
CA ALA A 100 -5.36 7.37 13.34
C ALA A 100 -4.06 7.55 12.55
N ALA A 101 -3.29 8.61 12.83
CA ALA A 101 -1.98 8.85 12.21
C ALA A 101 -1.02 7.69 12.48
N VAL A 102 -0.91 7.23 13.73
CA VAL A 102 -0.07 6.07 14.09
C VAL A 102 -0.48 4.82 13.31
N SER A 103 -1.78 4.58 13.15
CA SER A 103 -2.29 3.43 12.41
C SER A 103 -1.96 3.50 10.91
N TYR A 104 -2.06 4.69 10.31
CA TYR A 104 -1.64 4.92 8.93
C TYR A 104 -0.11 4.78 8.74
N GLU A 105 0.69 5.33 9.65
CA GLU A 105 2.16 5.18 9.64
C GLU A 105 2.56 3.70 9.77
N LYS A 106 1.91 2.93 10.66
CA LYS A 106 2.12 1.48 10.78
C LYS A 106 1.78 0.74 9.49
N TYR A 107 0.68 1.10 8.83
CA TYR A 107 0.31 0.52 7.53
C TYR A 107 1.41 0.76 6.49
N ILE A 108 1.91 2.00 6.35
CA ILE A 108 3.00 2.32 5.42
C ILE A 108 4.26 1.53 5.78
N ARG A 109 4.57 1.42 7.09
CA ARG A 109 5.74 0.67 7.55
C ARG A 109 5.66 -0.82 7.21
N VAL A 110 4.47 -1.41 7.31
CA VAL A 110 4.24 -2.80 6.88
C VAL A 110 4.51 -2.97 5.39
N LEU A 111 4.11 -2.00 4.55
CA LEU A 111 4.39 -2.06 3.11
C LEU A 111 5.89 -1.95 2.81
N GLU A 112 6.61 -1.04 3.48
CA GLU A 112 8.06 -0.93 3.36
C GLU A 112 8.77 -2.25 3.67
N ILE A 113 8.41 -2.88 4.80
CA ILE A 113 8.99 -4.17 5.21
C ILE A 113 8.61 -5.29 4.23
N ALA A 114 7.37 -5.32 3.75
CA ALA A 114 6.90 -6.35 2.82
C ALA A 114 7.56 -6.26 1.44
N HIS A 115 8.01 -5.05 1.05
CA HIS A 115 8.70 -4.79 -0.21
C HIS A 115 10.22 -4.67 -0.05
N ASP A 116 10.76 -4.92 1.14
CA ASP A 116 12.19 -4.82 1.46
C ASP A 116 12.79 -3.44 1.17
N VAL A 117 12.04 -2.39 1.54
CA VAL A 117 12.40 -0.99 1.34
C VAL A 117 12.71 -0.33 2.68
N GLU A 118 13.71 0.55 2.69
CA GLU A 118 14.03 1.36 3.87
C GLU A 118 12.89 2.31 4.26
N LYS A 119 12.90 2.74 5.53
CA LYS A 119 11.88 3.64 6.06
C LYS A 119 11.85 4.95 5.27
N GLY A 120 10.67 5.33 4.79
CA GLY A 120 10.45 6.56 4.02
C GLY A 120 10.81 6.46 2.54
N GLN A 121 11.36 5.33 2.06
CA GLN A 121 11.75 5.17 0.66
C GLN A 121 10.69 4.48 -0.21
N LEU A 122 9.50 4.17 0.35
CA LEU A 122 8.40 3.57 -0.42
C LEU A 122 8.05 4.42 -1.66
N SER A 123 8.05 3.78 -2.83
CA SER A 123 7.77 4.42 -4.13
C SER A 123 6.68 3.64 -4.90
N PRO A 124 6.02 4.24 -5.91
CA PRO A 124 5.03 3.53 -6.72
C PRO A 124 5.59 2.35 -7.52
N GLU A 125 6.89 2.36 -7.81
CA GLU A 125 7.57 1.37 -8.65
C GLU A 125 7.64 -0.01 -7.99
N VAL A 126 7.64 -0.09 -6.66
CA VAL A 126 7.67 -1.39 -5.98
C VAL A 126 6.39 -2.21 -6.16
N PHE A 127 5.32 -1.60 -6.71
CA PHE A 127 4.02 -2.24 -6.97
C PHE A 127 3.88 -2.82 -8.39
N ASN A 128 4.99 -3.11 -9.08
CA ASN A 128 5.13 -3.43 -10.52
C ASN A 128 4.23 -4.52 -11.14
N LYS A 129 3.35 -5.21 -10.39
CA LYS A 129 2.41 -6.21 -10.94
C LYS A 129 1.09 -5.65 -11.48
N SER A 130 0.79 -4.37 -11.29
CA SER A 130 -0.05 -3.61 -12.22
C SER A 130 0.05 -2.14 -11.82
N ILE A 131 0.25 -1.28 -12.81
CA ILE A 131 0.30 0.20 -12.67
C ILE A 131 -0.99 0.78 -12.01
N ARG A 132 -2.02 -0.05 -11.77
CA ARG A 132 -3.26 0.27 -11.05
C ARG A 132 -3.60 -0.78 -9.99
N SER A 133 -2.62 -1.20 -9.19
CA SER A 133 -2.90 -2.06 -8.05
C SER A 133 -3.88 -1.33 -7.12
N LYS A 134 -4.85 -2.07 -6.55
CA LYS A 134 -5.78 -1.51 -5.57
C LYS A 134 -5.02 -0.91 -4.38
N GLU A 135 -3.86 -1.49 -4.05
CA GLU A 135 -2.95 -1.00 -3.01
C GLU A 135 -2.42 0.42 -3.27
N LEU A 136 -2.02 0.78 -4.49
CA LEU A 136 -1.58 2.16 -4.81
C LEU A 136 -2.67 3.20 -4.47
N THR A 137 -3.94 2.81 -4.64
CA THR A 137 -5.08 3.66 -4.26
C THR A 137 -5.22 3.76 -2.74
N VAL A 138 -5.07 2.64 -2.02
CA VAL A 138 -5.12 2.63 -0.55
C VAL A 138 -3.98 3.48 0.03
N VAL A 139 -2.75 3.34 -0.48
CA VAL A 139 -1.59 4.16 -0.11
C VAL A 139 -1.85 5.65 -0.37
N ALA A 140 -2.38 6.00 -1.55
CA ALA A 140 -2.75 7.38 -1.85
C ALA A 140 -3.81 7.92 -0.88
N THR A 141 -4.82 7.13 -0.51
CA THR A 141 -5.81 7.56 0.49
C THR A 141 -5.20 7.73 1.88
N ALA A 142 -4.27 6.86 2.29
CA ALA A 142 -3.58 6.98 3.58
C ALA A 142 -2.74 8.25 3.66
N TYR A 143 -1.96 8.57 2.62
CA TYR A 143 -1.19 9.83 2.60
C TYR A 143 -2.07 11.08 2.54
N TRP A 144 -3.22 11.02 1.86
CA TRP A 144 -4.20 12.12 1.88
C TRP A 144 -4.75 12.35 3.29
N ASP A 145 -5.07 11.28 4.02
CA ASP A 145 -5.57 11.38 5.39
C ASP A 145 -4.48 11.88 6.35
N LEU A 146 -3.25 11.36 6.26
CA LEU A 146 -2.10 11.85 7.02
C LEU A 146 -1.84 13.34 6.77
N MET A 147 -1.87 13.79 5.52
CA MET A 147 -1.71 15.20 5.19
C MET A 147 -2.77 16.08 5.87
N ARG A 148 -4.03 15.62 5.97
CA ARG A 148 -5.10 16.33 6.68
C ARG A 148 -4.94 16.30 8.19
N ILE A 149 -4.54 15.16 8.76
CA ILE A 149 -4.28 15.01 10.20
C ILE A 149 -3.16 15.96 10.62
N TYR A 150 -2.06 16.03 9.88
CA TYR A 150 -0.92 16.87 10.22
C TYR A 150 -1.15 18.36 9.98
N ASP A 151 -2.17 18.76 9.23
CA ASP A 151 -2.55 20.17 9.12
C ASP A 151 -3.11 20.75 10.44
N THR A 152 -3.42 19.89 11.42
CA THR A 152 -3.99 20.33 12.72
C THR A 152 -3.07 21.25 13.53
N SER A 153 -1.75 21.15 13.38
CA SER A 153 -0.76 21.93 14.12
C SER A 153 0.49 22.23 13.28
N SER A 154 1.10 23.40 13.49
CA SER A 154 2.37 23.79 12.86
C SER A 154 3.53 22.87 13.25
N ASN A 155 3.47 22.20 14.40
CA ASN A 155 4.51 21.26 14.85
C ASN A 155 4.64 20.03 13.93
N TYR A 156 3.60 19.72 13.15
CA TYR A 156 3.61 18.58 12.22
C TYR A 156 3.91 18.98 10.78
N ARG A 157 4.37 20.22 10.55
CA ARG A 157 4.61 20.77 9.21
C ARG A 157 5.52 19.89 8.34
N ASP A 158 6.62 19.37 8.89
CA ASP A 158 7.55 18.50 8.13
C ASP A 158 6.95 17.13 7.80
N ARG A 159 6.15 16.57 8.73
CA ARG A 159 5.41 15.33 8.48
C ARG A 159 4.33 15.54 7.42
N MET A 160 3.60 16.66 7.48
CA MET A 160 2.63 17.07 6.48
C MET A 160 3.28 17.23 5.10
N LYS A 161 4.44 17.89 5.03
CA LYS A 161 5.20 18.08 3.78
C LYS A 161 5.64 16.73 3.19
N THR A 162 6.09 15.81 4.03
CA THR A 162 6.48 14.46 3.62
C THR A 162 5.28 13.68 3.07
N ALA A 163 4.15 13.69 3.80
CA ALA A 163 2.91 13.05 3.37
C ALA A 163 2.40 13.64 2.04
N ALA A 164 2.42 14.96 1.88
CA ALA A 164 2.05 15.66 0.66
C ALA A 164 2.97 15.27 -0.54
N THR A 165 4.27 15.19 -0.30
CA THR A 165 5.26 14.80 -1.32
C THR A 165 5.02 13.37 -1.78
N LYS A 166 4.84 12.44 -0.83
CA LYS A 166 4.52 11.04 -1.13
C LYS A 166 3.17 10.91 -1.82
N LEU A 167 2.13 11.60 -1.34
CA LEU A 167 0.83 11.64 -2.01
C LEU A 167 0.98 12.03 -3.48
N ALA A 168 1.74 13.08 -3.80
CA ALA A 168 1.95 13.51 -5.18
C ALA A 168 2.71 12.47 -6.05
N GLN A 169 3.51 11.60 -5.45
CA GLN A 169 4.18 10.49 -6.14
C GLN A 169 3.21 9.34 -6.43
N PHE A 170 2.37 8.95 -5.47
CA PHE A 170 1.45 7.81 -5.60
C PHE A 170 0.17 8.14 -6.39
N LEU A 171 -0.37 9.32 -6.19
CA LEU A 171 -1.69 9.70 -6.70
C LEU A 171 -1.84 9.58 -8.23
N PRO A 172 -0.85 9.92 -9.09
CA PRO A 172 -0.96 9.78 -10.54
C PRO A 172 -1.29 8.38 -11.04
N TYR A 173 -0.97 7.35 -10.25
CA TYR A 173 -1.21 5.94 -10.57
C TYR A 173 -2.57 5.43 -10.08
N SER A 174 -3.32 6.27 -9.35
CA SER A 174 -4.61 5.90 -8.78
C SER A 174 -5.79 6.50 -9.55
N PRO A 175 -6.91 5.76 -9.71
CA PRO A 175 -8.11 6.29 -10.32
C PRO A 175 -8.75 7.47 -9.57
N ILE A 176 -8.46 7.65 -8.27
CA ILE A 176 -9.01 8.73 -7.46
C ILE A 176 -8.29 10.07 -7.65
N PHE A 177 -7.27 10.14 -8.51
CA PHE A 177 -6.48 11.36 -8.77
C PHE A 177 -7.34 12.64 -8.94
N PRO A 178 -8.33 12.70 -9.84
CA PRO A 178 -9.08 13.93 -10.06
C PRO A 178 -9.88 14.35 -8.82
N ASP A 179 -10.40 13.39 -8.05
CA ASP A 179 -11.20 13.66 -6.88
C ASP A 179 -10.36 14.18 -5.72
N VAL A 180 -9.18 13.59 -5.49
CA VAL A 180 -8.24 14.06 -4.46
C VAL A 180 -7.72 15.46 -4.80
N VAL A 181 -7.41 15.75 -6.06
CA VAL A 181 -7.01 17.11 -6.47
C VAL A 181 -8.11 18.12 -6.21
N ARG A 182 -9.36 17.81 -6.61
CA ARG A 182 -10.51 18.71 -6.37
C ARG A 182 -10.72 18.96 -4.88
N ARG A 183 -10.58 17.92 -4.05
CA ARG A 183 -10.65 18.02 -2.59
C ARG A 183 -9.51 18.84 -2.02
N ALA A 184 -8.30 18.71 -2.54
CA ALA A 184 -7.15 19.53 -2.14
C ALA A 184 -7.34 21.01 -2.49
N GLU A 185 -7.95 21.31 -3.65
CA GLU A 185 -8.33 22.68 -4.03
C GLU A 185 -9.38 23.27 -3.07
N SER A 186 -10.38 22.48 -2.65
CA SER A 186 -11.32 22.90 -1.61
C SER A 186 -10.66 23.04 -0.24
N PHE A 187 -9.82 22.08 0.15
CA PHE A 187 -9.13 22.05 1.44
C PHE A 187 -8.16 23.22 1.61
N LEU A 188 -7.54 23.69 0.51
CA LEU A 188 -6.67 24.86 0.50
C LEU A 188 -7.33 26.11 1.10
N LYS A 189 -8.66 26.24 0.99
CA LYS A 189 -9.40 27.39 1.53
C LYS A 189 -9.45 27.43 3.06
N THR A 190 -9.33 26.28 3.70
CA THR A 190 -9.48 26.12 5.15
C THR A 190 -8.22 25.56 5.82
N ALA A 191 -7.14 25.36 5.06
CA ALA A 191 -5.92 24.72 5.55
C ALA A 191 -5.13 25.66 6.47
N LYS A 192 -4.59 25.14 7.57
CA LYS A 192 -3.69 25.90 8.45
C LYS A 192 -2.32 26.12 7.81
N ASN A 193 -1.86 25.17 6.98
CA ASN A 193 -0.59 25.22 6.26
C ASN A 193 -0.84 25.24 4.73
N PRO A 194 -1.35 26.36 4.17
CA PRO A 194 -1.76 26.43 2.77
C PRO A 194 -0.59 26.34 1.79
N ASP A 195 0.63 26.68 2.21
CA ASP A 195 1.86 26.57 1.43
C ASP A 195 2.16 25.12 1.04
N ILE A 196 1.99 24.16 1.95
CA ILE A 196 2.18 22.74 1.68
C ILE A 196 1.11 22.22 0.71
N VAL A 197 -0.14 22.65 0.87
CA VAL A 197 -1.22 22.28 -0.05
C VAL A 197 -0.96 22.84 -1.45
N LYS A 198 -0.49 24.09 -1.57
CA LYS A 198 -0.08 24.68 -2.85
C LYS A 198 1.09 23.91 -3.48
N MET A 199 2.08 23.52 -2.69
CA MET A 199 3.21 22.68 -3.13
C MET A 199 2.71 21.35 -3.69
N PHE A 200 1.84 20.64 -2.96
CA PHE A 200 1.21 19.40 -3.41
C PHE A 200 0.48 19.57 -4.75
N LEU A 201 -0.38 20.59 -4.86
CA LEU A 201 -1.11 20.88 -6.09
C LEU A 201 -0.17 21.19 -7.26
N LYS A 202 0.93 21.92 -7.02
CA LYS A 202 1.97 22.20 -8.02
C LYS A 202 2.64 20.90 -8.50
N MET A 203 3.03 20.00 -7.59
CA MET A 203 3.59 18.69 -7.95
C MET A 203 2.60 17.85 -8.76
N CYS A 204 1.33 17.81 -8.33
CA CYS A 204 0.27 17.12 -9.05
C CYS A 204 -0.01 17.71 -10.42
N ARG A 205 0.31 18.99 -10.69
CA ARG A 205 0.22 19.58 -12.05
C ARG A 205 1.43 19.18 -12.91
N LYS A 206 2.64 19.17 -12.35
CA LYS A 206 3.88 18.80 -13.06
C LYS A 206 3.87 17.34 -13.52
N ASN A 207 3.43 16.42 -12.65
CA ASN A 207 3.51 14.97 -12.89
C ASN A 207 2.29 14.39 -13.63
N ARG A 208 1.42 15.22 -14.23
CA ARG A 208 0.26 14.68 -14.96
C ARG A 208 0.69 14.10 -16.31
N PRO A 209 0.24 12.89 -16.67
CA PRO A 209 0.30 12.45 -18.05
C PRO A 209 -0.62 13.38 -18.88
N ARG A 210 -0.03 14.32 -19.61
CA ARG A 210 -0.74 15.28 -20.45
C ARG A 210 -1.47 14.54 -21.56
N CYS A 211 -2.76 14.81 -21.75
CA CYS A 211 -3.45 14.47 -23.00
C CYS A 211 -3.66 15.80 -23.70
N PHE A 212 -2.73 16.19 -24.58
CA PHE A 212 -2.63 17.55 -25.13
C PHE A 212 -3.95 18.03 -25.76
N VAL A 213 -4.51 17.26 -26.69
CA VAL A 213 -5.78 17.61 -27.37
C VAL A 213 -6.93 17.71 -26.37
N ALA A 214 -7.13 16.70 -25.52
CA ALA A 214 -8.23 16.69 -24.55
C ALA A 214 -8.10 17.83 -23.53
N THR A 215 -6.87 18.14 -23.11
CA THR A 215 -6.61 19.22 -22.13
C THR A 215 -6.91 20.59 -22.74
N SER A 216 -6.53 20.82 -24.01
CA SER A 216 -6.89 22.08 -24.70
C SER A 216 -8.40 22.21 -24.86
N VAL A 217 -9.09 21.14 -25.26
CA VAL A 217 -10.54 21.13 -25.55
C VAL A 217 -11.40 21.28 -24.30
N PHE A 218 -11.11 20.56 -23.22
CA PHE A 218 -11.92 20.58 -22.00
C PHE A 218 -11.57 21.76 -21.06
N LYS A 219 -10.43 22.45 -21.27
CA LYS A 219 -9.94 23.56 -20.43
C LYS A 219 -9.80 23.25 -18.93
N ALA A 220 -10.01 22.00 -18.51
CA ALA A 220 -9.87 21.53 -17.14
C ALA A 220 -9.06 20.20 -17.14
N PRO A 221 -7.76 20.21 -16.81
CA PRO A 221 -6.90 19.02 -16.89
C PRO A 221 -7.27 17.89 -15.90
N CYS A 222 -8.23 18.14 -15.01
CA CYS A 222 -8.82 17.21 -14.03
C CYS A 222 -10.28 16.85 -14.34
N SER A 223 -10.77 17.12 -15.55
CA SER A 223 -12.14 16.78 -15.89
C SER A 223 -12.33 15.25 -15.90
N GLU A 224 -13.52 14.82 -15.54
CA GLU A 224 -13.90 13.40 -15.50
C GLU A 224 -13.71 12.73 -16.86
N GLU A 225 -13.94 13.48 -17.94
CA GLU A 225 -13.80 13.03 -19.33
C GLU A 225 -12.37 12.63 -19.65
N ILE A 226 -11.40 13.46 -19.23
CA ILE A 226 -9.96 13.17 -19.43
C ILE A 226 -9.56 11.89 -18.69
N PHE A 227 -10.18 11.62 -17.54
CA PHE A 227 -9.93 10.38 -16.80
C PHE A 227 -10.33 9.14 -17.63
N TYR A 228 -11.52 9.11 -18.23
CA TYR A 228 -11.95 7.99 -19.08
C TYR A 228 -11.08 7.83 -20.33
N LEU A 229 -10.64 8.92 -20.95
CA LEU A 229 -9.71 8.87 -22.08
C LEU A 229 -8.35 8.27 -21.68
N ARG A 230 -7.82 8.63 -20.50
CA ARG A 230 -6.61 8.00 -19.94
C ARG A 230 -6.86 6.53 -19.60
N LEU A 231 -8.05 6.21 -19.09
CA LEU A 231 -8.46 4.85 -18.76
C LEU A 231 -8.38 3.95 -20.00
N PHE A 232 -9.01 4.39 -21.10
CA PHE A 232 -8.96 3.74 -22.41
C PHE A 232 -7.52 3.58 -22.90
N ARG A 233 -6.71 4.65 -22.82
CA ARG A 233 -5.29 4.59 -23.20
C ARG A 233 -4.54 3.49 -22.46
N ASP A 234 -4.60 3.45 -21.12
CA ASP A 234 -3.75 2.50 -20.39
C ASP A 234 -4.33 1.09 -20.29
N LYS A 235 -5.66 0.90 -20.32
CA LYS A 235 -6.27 -0.45 -20.20
C LYS A 235 -6.46 -1.14 -21.54
N PHE A 236 -6.75 -0.37 -22.59
CA PHE A 236 -7.02 -0.92 -23.92
C PHE A 236 -5.82 -0.72 -24.84
N LEU A 237 -5.45 0.53 -25.15
CA LEU A 237 -4.41 0.81 -26.16
C LEU A 237 -3.03 0.27 -25.77
N LYS A 238 -2.59 0.43 -24.50
CA LYS A 238 -1.27 -0.06 -24.08
C LYS A 238 -1.10 -1.58 -24.14
N LYS A 239 -2.20 -2.35 -24.11
CA LYS A 239 -2.16 -3.82 -24.17
C LYS A 239 -1.64 -4.32 -25.52
N TYR A 240 -1.88 -3.55 -26.59
CA TYR A 240 -1.56 -3.95 -27.96
C TYR A 240 -0.36 -3.18 -28.53
N MET A 241 0.43 -3.83 -29.39
CA MET A 241 1.61 -3.20 -30.03
C MET A 241 1.23 -2.01 -30.91
N TRP A 242 0.17 -2.15 -31.71
CA TRP A 242 -0.36 -1.06 -32.52
C TRP A 242 -0.89 0.09 -31.65
N GLY A 243 -1.54 -0.22 -30.53
CA GLY A 243 -2.04 0.80 -29.61
C GLY A 243 -0.91 1.60 -28.97
N ARG A 244 0.25 0.99 -28.68
CA ARG A 244 1.47 1.70 -28.25
C ARG A 244 2.02 2.63 -29.34
N ARG A 245 1.99 2.23 -30.61
CA ARG A 245 2.36 3.11 -31.74
C ARG A 245 1.43 4.32 -31.87
N ILE A 246 0.11 4.12 -31.75
CA ILE A 246 -0.88 5.22 -31.74
C ILE A 246 -0.60 6.20 -30.60
N ILE A 247 -0.31 5.68 -29.40
CA ILE A 247 0.06 6.53 -28.25
C ILE A 247 1.30 7.35 -28.57
N CYS A 248 2.36 6.72 -29.09
CA CYS A 248 3.60 7.40 -29.44
C CYS A 248 3.36 8.52 -30.47
N PHE A 249 2.66 8.21 -31.56
CA PHE A 249 2.31 9.17 -32.61
C PHE A 249 1.48 10.34 -32.06
N TYR A 250 0.48 10.04 -31.22
CA TYR A 250 -0.29 11.06 -30.53
C TYR A 250 0.60 11.99 -29.72
N TYR A 251 1.50 11.46 -28.88
CA TYR A 251 2.38 12.30 -28.06
C TYR A 251 3.39 13.12 -28.86
N GLN A 252 3.83 12.63 -30.03
CA GLN A 252 4.74 13.34 -30.92
C GLN A 252 4.05 14.48 -31.69
N ARG A 253 2.86 14.25 -32.24
CA ARG A 253 2.19 15.21 -33.14
C ARG A 253 1.16 16.11 -32.45
N SER A 254 0.58 15.66 -31.34
CA SER A 254 -0.49 16.43 -30.66
C SER A 254 -0.10 17.84 -30.18
N PRO A 255 1.14 18.16 -29.76
CA PRO A 255 1.48 19.52 -29.37
C PRO A 255 1.29 20.53 -30.52
N GLN A 256 1.70 20.14 -31.73
CA GLN A 256 1.52 20.98 -32.93
C GLN A 256 0.04 21.14 -33.27
N TRP A 257 -0.73 20.05 -33.24
CA TRP A 257 -2.17 20.08 -33.51
C TRP A 257 -2.94 20.96 -32.52
N VAL A 258 -2.54 20.98 -31.24
CA VAL A 258 -3.18 21.85 -30.24
C VAL A 258 -2.98 23.32 -30.58
N PHE A 259 -1.79 23.72 -31.02
CA PHE A 259 -1.54 25.10 -31.44
C PHE A 259 -2.44 25.52 -32.62
N PHE A 260 -2.65 24.63 -33.59
CA PHE A 260 -3.60 24.87 -34.69
C PHE A 260 -5.05 24.90 -34.21
N LEU A 261 -5.41 24.03 -33.25
CA LEU A 261 -6.77 23.93 -32.74
C LEU A 261 -7.16 25.15 -31.89
N GLU A 262 -6.21 25.78 -31.21
CA GLU A 262 -6.46 26.99 -30.41
C GLU A 262 -6.86 28.19 -31.26
N LYS A 263 -6.38 28.25 -32.51
CA LYS A 263 -6.76 29.29 -33.48
C LYS A 263 -8.15 29.07 -34.09
N LYS A 264 -8.78 27.90 -33.89
CA LYS A 264 -10.05 27.52 -34.54
C LYS A 264 -11.12 27.11 -33.50
N PRO A 265 -11.87 28.07 -32.91
CA PRO A 265 -12.82 27.78 -31.82
C PRO A 265 -13.99 26.88 -32.24
N VAL A 266 -14.45 26.96 -33.49
CA VAL A 266 -15.53 26.10 -34.02
C VAL A 266 -15.07 24.65 -34.08
N LEU A 267 -13.90 24.40 -34.67
CA LEU A 267 -13.30 23.06 -34.74
C LEU A 267 -13.08 22.47 -33.33
N LYS A 268 -12.66 23.30 -32.38
CA LYS A 268 -12.51 22.91 -30.97
C LYS A 268 -13.83 22.47 -30.34
N LYS A 269 -14.96 23.12 -30.65
CA LYS A 269 -16.29 22.70 -30.20
C LYS A 269 -16.72 21.37 -30.82
N ILE A 270 -16.47 21.17 -32.12
CA ILE A 270 -16.77 19.92 -32.82
C ILE A 270 -16.00 18.76 -32.19
N ILE A 271 -14.68 18.92 -32.01
CA ILE A 271 -13.83 17.92 -31.36
C ILE A 271 -14.29 17.66 -29.92
N LYS A 272 -14.72 18.70 -29.19
CA LYS A 272 -15.32 18.53 -27.85
C LYS A 272 -16.54 17.63 -27.88
N GLY A 273 -17.44 17.85 -28.84
CA GLY A 273 -18.63 17.01 -29.04
C GLY A 273 -18.27 15.55 -29.32
N CYS A 274 -17.35 15.30 -30.26
CA CYS A 274 -16.88 13.95 -30.57
C CYS A 274 -16.22 13.26 -29.37
N LEU A 275 -15.38 13.98 -28.62
CA LEU A 275 -14.74 13.44 -27.41
C LEU A 275 -15.75 13.16 -26.30
N LEU A 276 -16.77 14.01 -26.12
CA LEU A 276 -17.84 13.78 -25.14
C LEU A 276 -18.68 12.54 -25.49
N PHE A 277 -19.05 12.39 -26.76
CA PHE A 277 -19.74 11.20 -27.24
C PHE A 277 -18.91 9.93 -26.99
N PHE A 278 -17.64 9.96 -27.39
CA PHE A 278 -16.72 8.85 -27.16
C PHE A 278 -16.55 8.53 -25.67
N VAL A 279 -16.41 9.55 -24.81
CA VAL A 279 -16.36 9.37 -23.36
C VAL A 279 -17.67 8.77 -22.82
N GLY A 280 -18.83 9.14 -23.38
CA GLY A 280 -20.11 8.50 -23.08
C GLY A 280 -20.06 6.99 -23.35
N CYS A 281 -19.60 6.58 -24.53
CA CYS A 281 -19.40 5.16 -24.85
C CYS A 281 -18.39 4.49 -23.90
N LEU A 282 -17.29 5.16 -23.57
CA LEU A 282 -16.30 4.64 -22.63
C LEU A 282 -16.85 4.49 -21.21
N LYS A 283 -17.76 5.37 -20.77
CA LYS A 283 -18.44 5.27 -19.48
C LYS A 283 -19.34 4.03 -19.41
N CYS A 284 -19.97 3.65 -20.52
CA CYS A 284 -20.76 2.42 -20.62
C CYS A 284 -19.85 1.18 -20.66
N TYR A 285 -18.78 1.23 -21.45
CA TYR A 285 -17.83 0.11 -21.63
C TYR A 285 -17.02 -0.19 -20.36
N PHE A 286 -16.40 0.85 -19.79
CA PHE A 286 -15.81 0.77 -18.47
C PHE A 286 -16.92 0.99 -17.45
N LYS A 287 -17.70 -0.06 -17.15
CA LYS A 287 -18.56 -0.12 -15.95
C LYS A 287 -17.81 0.61 -14.85
N ARG A 288 -18.38 1.70 -14.31
CA ARG A 288 -17.73 2.51 -13.27
C ARG A 288 -17.08 1.52 -12.30
N PRO A 289 -15.75 1.51 -12.10
CA PRO A 289 -15.24 0.91 -10.88
C PRO A 289 -16.01 1.65 -9.79
N ASP A 290 -16.76 0.87 -9.00
CA ASP A 290 -17.78 1.35 -8.07
C ASP A 290 -17.43 2.75 -7.56
N ARG A 291 -18.19 3.76 -8.02
CA ARG A 291 -18.14 5.07 -7.38
C ARG A 291 -18.98 4.94 -6.13
N SER A 292 -18.37 4.42 -5.08
CA SER A 292 -18.72 4.82 -3.74
C SER A 292 -17.61 4.36 -2.77
N PRO A 293 -17.27 5.14 -1.72
CA PRO A 293 -17.57 6.55 -1.59
C PRO A 293 -16.60 7.28 -0.64
N LEU A 294 -16.07 8.41 -1.07
CA LEU A 294 -15.66 9.41 -0.10
C LEU A 294 -16.87 10.26 0.40
N GLY A 295 -18.02 9.62 0.70
CA GLY A 295 -19.24 10.31 1.17
C GLY A 295 -20.59 9.57 1.27
N HIS A 296 -20.69 8.24 1.15
CA HIS A 296 -21.95 7.47 1.23
C HIS A 296 -21.68 6.00 1.56
N SER A 297 -21.50 5.67 2.83
CA SER A 297 -21.65 4.31 3.42
C SER A 297 -21.42 3.12 2.45
N HIS A 298 -20.17 2.71 2.25
CA HIS A 298 -19.88 1.39 1.68
C HIS A 298 -19.82 0.36 2.80
N LYS A 299 -20.54 -0.75 2.62
CA LYS A 299 -20.42 -1.93 3.47
C LYS A 299 -19.39 -2.88 2.86
N ILE A 300 -18.36 -3.23 3.63
CA ILE A 300 -17.47 -4.35 3.32
C ILE A 300 -17.68 -5.38 4.43
N ASN A 301 -18.19 -6.58 4.10
CA ASN A 301 -18.62 -7.63 5.03
C ASN A 301 -19.77 -7.21 5.97
N GLY A 302 -20.82 -6.57 5.44
CA GLY A 302 -22.04 -6.27 6.20
C GLY A 302 -21.96 -5.12 7.21
N VAL A 303 -20.76 -4.60 7.52
CA VAL A 303 -20.58 -3.51 8.48
C VAL A 303 -20.61 -2.14 7.78
N ASN A 304 -21.47 -1.25 8.28
CA ASN A 304 -21.62 0.14 7.82
C ASN A 304 -20.43 0.97 8.30
N ILE A 305 -19.71 1.62 7.39
CA ILE A 305 -18.45 2.31 7.68
C ILE A 305 -18.68 3.81 8.01
N TYR A 306 -19.91 4.32 8.14
CA TYR A 306 -20.15 5.72 8.61
C TYR A 306 -21.45 5.86 9.41
N LYS A 307 -21.70 4.92 10.32
CA LYS A 307 -22.40 5.22 11.58
C LYS A 307 -21.44 4.91 12.70
#